data_AF-A0A9E4F1K8-F1
#
_entry.id   AF-A0A9E4F1K8-F1
#
_cell.length_a   1.000
_cell.length_b   1.000
_cell.length_c   1.000
_cell.angle_alpha   90.00
_cell.angle_beta   90.00
_cell.angle_gamma   90.00
#
_symmetry.space_group_name_H-M   'P 1'
#
loop_
_entity.id
_entity.type
_entity.pdbx_description
1 polymer ?
#
loop_
_entity_poly.entity_id
_entity_poly.type
_entity_poly.pdbx_seq_one_letter_code
_entity_poly.pdbx_strand_id
1 'polypeptide(L)'
;MENFEDADWPEREPDADQVKIRAKAVSVNPTDFKARRGGNQGAVPIILGRDTAGVVESEGENVTEFSPGDEVMAYLPRFGDSGGDGYAQFVCIHQAFVVKKPKNATFEQAAALPLVSLTAHEAVIMKARVEPGEAV
;
A
#
# COMPACT_ATOMS: atom_id res chain seq x y z
N MET A 1 22.60 -3.23 -0.43
CA MET A 1 22.27 -1.81 -0.25
C MET A 1 21.94 -1.62 1.22
N GLU A 2 22.87 -1.06 2.00
CA GLU A 2 22.75 -1.12 3.46
C GLU A 2 21.75 -0.13 4.04
N ASN A 3 21.49 1.01 3.41
CA ASN A 3 20.67 2.09 4.01
C ASN A 3 19.59 2.63 3.06
N PHE A 4 18.53 3.18 3.64
CA PHE A 4 17.63 4.10 2.95
C PHE A 4 18.27 5.47 2.86
N GLU A 5 17.99 6.18 1.78
CA GLU A 5 18.42 7.56 1.56
C GLU A 5 17.20 8.35 1.13
N ASP A 6 17.07 9.58 1.64
CA ASP A 6 16.09 10.52 1.12
C ASP A 6 16.50 10.90 -0.31
N ALA A 7 15.53 10.90 -1.22
CA ALA A 7 15.76 11.24 -2.61
C ALA A 7 14.55 12.00 -3.17
N ASP A 8 14.84 13.00 -3.99
CA ASP A 8 13.80 13.63 -4.80
C ASP A 8 13.43 12.71 -5.95
N TRP A 9 12.14 12.39 -6.06
CA TRP A 9 11.60 11.59 -7.13
C TRP A 9 10.62 12.42 -7.94
N PRO A 10 10.55 12.27 -9.28
CA PRO A 10 9.57 12.99 -10.08
C PRO A 10 8.15 12.74 -9.55
N GLU A 11 7.43 13.81 -9.29
CA GLU A 11 6.03 13.75 -8.92
C GLU A 11 5.24 13.08 -10.05
N ARG A 12 4.29 12.22 -9.68
CA ARG A 12 3.40 11.53 -10.61
C ARG A 12 1.97 11.96 -10.36
N GLU A 13 1.25 12.16 -11.46
CA GLU A 13 -0.20 12.25 -11.45
C GLU A 13 -0.79 10.84 -11.59
N PRO A 14 -2.01 10.61 -11.09
CA PRO A 14 -2.66 9.32 -11.24
C PRO A 14 -3.02 9.10 -12.72
N ASP A 15 -2.79 7.88 -13.20
CA ASP A 15 -3.38 7.42 -14.47
C ASP A 15 -4.91 7.33 -14.34
N ALA A 16 -5.61 7.10 -15.46
CA ALA A 16 -7.08 7.12 -15.54
C ALA A 16 -7.79 6.29 -14.44
N ASP A 17 -7.28 5.12 -14.08
CA ASP A 17 -7.88 4.21 -13.08
C ASP A 17 -7.23 4.32 -11.68
N GLN A 18 -6.39 5.32 -11.45
CA GLN A 18 -5.62 5.47 -10.22
C GLN A 18 -6.12 6.61 -9.34
N VAL A 19 -5.87 6.48 -8.05
CA VAL A 19 -5.93 7.59 -7.09
C VAL A 19 -4.51 7.96 -6.67
N LYS A 20 -4.28 9.25 -6.47
CA LYS A 20 -3.08 9.79 -5.83
C LYS A 20 -3.40 10.02 -4.36
N ILE A 21 -2.73 9.26 -3.50
CA ILE A 21 -2.91 9.32 -2.05
C ILE A 21 -1.77 10.14 -1.47
N ARG A 22 -2.08 11.20 -0.73
CA ARG A 22 -1.12 11.86 0.15
C ARG A 22 -0.98 11.06 1.43
N ALA A 23 0.15 10.38 1.58
CA ALA A 23 0.41 9.46 2.67
C ALA A 23 0.42 10.21 4.02
N LYS A 24 -0.20 9.61 5.03
CA LYS A 24 -0.15 10.04 6.43
C LYS A 24 0.60 9.05 7.31
N ALA A 25 0.51 7.76 6.98
CA ALA A 25 1.26 6.70 7.62
C ALA A 25 1.53 5.57 6.62
N VAL A 26 2.61 4.83 6.88
CA VAL A 26 3.07 3.68 6.09
C VAL A 26 3.51 2.59 7.06
N SER A 27 3.43 1.33 6.65
CA SER A 27 3.92 0.22 7.47
C SER A 27 5.25 -0.33 6.93
N VAL A 28 6.00 -0.99 7.81
CA VAL A 28 7.22 -1.73 7.45
C VAL A 28 6.92 -3.22 7.50
N ASN A 29 7.18 -3.91 6.40
CA ASN A 29 6.86 -5.32 6.23
C ASN A 29 8.12 -6.19 6.01
N PRO A 30 8.04 -7.50 6.31
CA PRO A 30 9.15 -8.42 6.04
C PRO A 30 9.60 -8.47 4.57
N THR A 31 8.71 -8.18 3.62
CA THR A 31 9.08 -8.14 2.20
C THR A 31 10.03 -6.99 1.88
N ASP A 32 9.96 -5.86 2.61
CA ASP A 32 10.81 -4.69 2.37
C ASP A 32 12.28 -5.01 2.69
N PHE A 33 12.56 -5.61 3.85
CA PHE A 33 13.94 -5.99 4.19
C PHE A 33 14.45 -7.16 3.32
N LYS A 34 13.58 -8.08 2.91
CA LYS A 34 13.95 -9.18 2.01
C LYS A 34 14.32 -8.65 0.62
N ALA A 35 13.58 -7.66 0.11
CA ALA A 35 13.92 -6.98 -1.13
C ALA A 35 15.31 -6.32 -1.03
N ARG A 36 15.60 -5.61 0.07
CA ARG A 36 16.92 -4.99 0.32
C ARG A 36 18.10 -5.97 0.33
N ARG A 37 17.86 -7.24 0.71
CA ARG A 37 18.86 -8.31 0.75
C ARG A 37 19.02 -9.06 -0.59
N GLY A 38 18.44 -8.55 -1.68
CA GLY A 38 18.53 -9.16 -3.01
C GLY A 38 17.45 -10.22 -3.29
N GLY A 39 16.42 -10.31 -2.45
CA GLY A 39 15.33 -11.29 -2.59
C GLY A 39 14.27 -10.93 -3.64
N ASN A 40 14.25 -9.69 -4.14
CA ASN A 40 13.32 -9.27 -5.20
C ASN A 40 14.05 -8.30 -6.14
N GLN A 41 14.33 -8.74 -7.37
CA GLN A 41 15.25 -8.09 -8.31
C GLN A 41 14.62 -6.93 -9.10
N GLY A 42 14.02 -5.97 -8.40
CA GLY A 42 13.70 -4.69 -9.04
C GLY A 42 14.97 -3.94 -9.42
N ALA A 43 14.92 -3.14 -10.50
CA ALA A 43 16.00 -2.21 -10.81
C ALA A 43 16.13 -1.17 -9.69
N VAL A 44 17.36 -0.88 -9.30
CA VAL A 44 17.67 0.17 -8.31
C VAL A 44 18.11 1.45 -9.04
N PRO A 45 17.84 2.67 -8.49
CA PRO A 45 17.17 2.94 -7.21
C PRO A 45 15.67 2.59 -7.23
N ILE A 46 15.14 2.19 -6.06
CA ILE A 46 13.75 1.75 -5.89
C ILE A 46 13.16 2.30 -4.59
N ILE A 47 11.89 2.71 -4.62
CA ILE A 47 11.14 3.07 -3.42
C ILE A 47 10.48 1.78 -2.90
N LEU A 48 10.52 1.54 -1.59
CA LEU A 48 9.92 0.34 -0.96
C LEU A 48 8.62 0.68 -0.24
N GLY A 49 8.03 -0.30 0.45
CA GLY A 49 6.79 -0.15 1.19
C GLY A 49 5.61 -0.83 0.50
N ARG A 50 4.72 -1.41 1.31
CA ARG A 50 3.59 -2.23 0.85
C ARG A 50 2.23 -1.74 1.27
N ASP A 51 2.21 -0.85 2.26
CA ASP A 51 0.98 -0.33 2.82
C ASP A 51 1.11 1.17 3.00
N THR A 52 0.03 1.88 2.69
CA THR A 52 -0.11 3.31 2.99
C THR A 52 -1.51 3.58 3.49
N ALA A 53 -1.64 4.55 4.39
CA ALA A 53 -2.91 5.17 4.72
C ALA A 53 -2.77 6.68 4.64
N GLY A 54 -3.78 7.34 4.09
CA GLY A 54 -3.71 8.76 3.81
C GLY A 54 -5.01 9.32 3.27
N VAL A 55 -4.89 10.47 2.62
CA VAL A 55 -6.03 11.19 2.05
C VAL A 55 -5.88 11.20 0.53
N VAL A 56 -6.97 10.93 -0.19
CA VAL A 56 -7.00 11.09 -1.64
C VAL A 56 -6.76 12.57 -1.97
N GLU A 57 -5.71 12.83 -2.73
CA GLU A 57 -5.31 14.17 -3.19
C GLU A 57 -5.94 14.47 -4.56
N SER A 58 -5.87 13.50 -5.48
CA SER A 58 -6.48 13.56 -6.81
C SER A 58 -6.78 12.15 -7.34
N GLU A 59 -7.57 12.09 -8.41
CA GLU A 59 -8.05 10.87 -9.05
C GLU A 59 -7.98 10.95 -10.58
N GLY A 60 -7.82 9.80 -11.22
CA GLY A 60 -7.95 9.66 -12.67
C GLY A 60 -9.41 9.65 -13.14
N GLU A 61 -9.60 9.88 -14.44
CA GLU A 61 -10.92 10.04 -15.07
C GLU A 61 -11.88 8.84 -14.95
N ASN A 62 -11.36 7.63 -14.72
CA ASN A 62 -12.14 6.39 -14.59
C ASN A 62 -12.34 5.98 -13.13
N VAL A 63 -11.84 6.76 -12.17
CA VAL A 63 -12.09 6.49 -10.74
C VAL A 63 -13.53 6.83 -10.40
N THR A 64 -14.21 5.88 -9.76
CA THR A 64 -15.65 6.02 -9.44
C THR A 64 -15.96 5.87 -7.96
N GLU A 65 -15.09 5.22 -7.19
CA GLU A 65 -15.35 4.88 -5.78
C GLU A 65 -14.74 5.87 -4.77
N PHE A 66 -13.86 6.76 -5.23
CA PHE A 66 -13.08 7.66 -4.40
C PHE A 66 -13.11 9.09 -4.94
N SER A 67 -12.95 10.06 -4.05
CA SER A 67 -12.83 11.48 -4.41
C SER A 67 -11.83 12.20 -3.50
N PRO A 68 -11.29 13.37 -3.91
CA PRO A 68 -10.36 14.14 -3.09
C PRO A 68 -10.94 14.42 -1.70
N GLY A 69 -10.11 14.21 -0.68
CA GLY A 69 -10.51 14.33 0.73
C GLY A 69 -10.96 13.02 1.38
N ASP A 70 -11.20 11.95 0.63
CA ASP A 70 -11.47 10.63 1.21
C ASP A 70 -10.27 10.11 2.01
N GLU A 71 -10.52 9.63 3.24
CA GLU A 71 -9.53 8.91 4.04
C GLU A 71 -9.50 7.43 3.62
N VAL A 72 -8.33 6.96 3.20
CA VAL A 72 -8.16 5.63 2.60
C VAL A 72 -6.95 4.89 3.18
N MET A 73 -6.95 3.58 2.99
CA MET A 73 -5.79 2.71 3.15
C MET A 73 -5.65 1.85 1.89
N ALA A 74 -4.41 1.51 1.54
CA ALA A 74 -4.11 0.79 0.31
C ALA A 74 -3.03 -0.28 0.51
N TYR A 75 -3.19 -1.39 -0.21
CA TYR A 75 -2.16 -2.40 -0.39
C TYR A 75 -1.42 -2.13 -1.71
N LEU A 76 -0.09 -2.14 -1.69
CA LEU A 76 0.77 -1.82 -2.82
C LEU A 76 1.41 -3.11 -3.34
N PRO A 77 0.86 -3.72 -4.41
CA PRO A 77 1.15 -5.11 -4.75
C PRO A 77 2.49 -5.32 -5.46
N ARG A 78 3.09 -4.29 -6.06
CA ARG A 78 4.32 -4.40 -6.86
C ARG A 78 5.31 -3.31 -6.48
N PHE A 79 6.60 -3.64 -6.56
CA PHE A 79 7.66 -2.64 -6.47
C PHE A 79 7.97 -2.08 -7.85
N GLY A 80 8.24 -0.78 -7.96
CA GLY A 80 8.92 -0.16 -9.11
C GLY A 80 8.20 -0.08 -10.46
N ASP A 81 7.14 -0.87 -10.70
CA ASP A 81 6.46 -0.93 -12.02
C ASP A 81 5.37 0.14 -12.20
N SER A 82 4.93 0.85 -11.15
CA SER A 82 3.64 1.58 -11.23
C SER A 82 3.50 2.83 -10.37
N GLY A 83 4.59 3.42 -9.84
CA GLY A 83 4.50 4.69 -9.10
C GLY A 83 3.76 4.60 -7.75
N GLY A 84 3.63 3.38 -7.23
CA GLY A 84 2.85 3.04 -6.04
C GLY A 84 3.70 2.44 -4.93
N ASP A 85 4.84 3.04 -4.60
CA ASP A 85 5.71 2.56 -3.53
C ASP A 85 5.45 3.33 -2.23
N GLY A 86 5.40 2.62 -1.10
CA GLY A 86 4.83 3.15 0.14
C GLY A 86 5.67 4.20 0.86
N TYR A 87 7.00 4.12 0.82
CA TYR A 87 7.91 5.06 1.50
C TYR A 87 8.08 6.35 0.71
N ALA A 88 6.96 7.01 0.43
CA ALA A 88 6.86 8.25 -0.31
C ALA A 88 5.75 9.13 0.28
N GLN A 89 5.82 10.44 0.02
CA GLN A 89 4.79 11.39 0.44
C GLN A 89 3.49 11.24 -0.35
N PHE A 90 3.60 10.77 -1.60
CA PHE A 90 2.48 10.53 -2.50
C PHE A 90 2.60 9.15 -3.14
N VAL A 91 1.45 8.50 -3.34
CA VAL A 91 1.35 7.16 -3.92
C VAL A 91 0.24 7.18 -4.98
N CYS A 92 0.57 6.90 -6.23
CA CYS A 92 -0.43 6.64 -7.27
C CYS A 92 -0.71 5.15 -7.34
N ILE A 93 -1.97 4.76 -7.18
CA ILE A 93 -2.34 3.34 -7.16
C ILE A 93 -3.73 3.11 -7.75
N HIS A 94 -3.90 2.00 -8.45
CA HIS A 94 -5.16 1.61 -9.06
C HIS A 94 -6.27 1.47 -7.99
N GLN A 95 -7.46 2.03 -8.25
CA GLN A 95 -8.58 2.10 -7.29
C GLN A 95 -8.94 0.75 -6.65
N ALA A 96 -8.81 -0.35 -7.41
CA ALA A 96 -9.04 -1.72 -6.92
C ALA A 96 -8.16 -2.18 -5.73
N PHE A 97 -7.06 -1.47 -5.42
CA PHE A 97 -6.19 -1.78 -4.27
C PHE A 97 -6.40 -0.84 -3.09
N VAL A 98 -7.42 0.02 -3.17
CA VAL A 98 -7.73 1.06 -2.19
C VAL A 98 -9.05 0.73 -1.53
N VAL A 99 -9.13 1.00 -0.23
CA VAL A 99 -10.39 0.92 0.52
C VAL A 99 -10.50 2.11 1.46
N LYS A 100 -11.73 2.49 1.81
CA LYS A 100 -11.95 3.55 2.80
C LYS A 100 -11.41 3.13 4.15
N LYS A 101 -10.69 4.05 4.79
CA LYS A 101 -10.17 3.85 6.15
C LYS A 101 -11.36 3.73 7.13
N PRO A 102 -11.32 2.79 8.09
CA PRO A 102 -12.31 2.77 9.16
C PRO A 102 -12.37 4.11 9.92
N LYS A 103 -13.58 4.63 10.13
CA LYS A 103 -13.79 5.96 10.76
C LYS A 103 -13.20 6.06 12.17
N ASN A 104 -13.11 4.95 12.89
CA ASN A 104 -12.60 4.87 14.26
C ASN A 104 -11.12 4.47 14.35
N ALA A 105 -10.43 4.28 13.23
CA ALA A 105 -8.99 4.01 13.21
C ALA A 105 -8.20 5.31 13.05
N THR A 106 -6.99 5.36 13.60
CA THR A 106 -5.95 6.35 13.21
C THR A 106 -5.35 5.98 11.85
N PHE A 107 -4.57 6.87 11.23
CA PHE A 107 -3.87 6.54 9.98
C PHE A 107 -2.81 5.46 10.20
N GLU A 108 -2.12 5.48 11.34
CA GLU A 108 -1.10 4.50 11.72
C GLU A 108 -1.72 3.11 11.90
N GLN A 109 -2.88 3.03 12.58
CA GLN A 109 -3.62 1.77 12.70
C GLN A 109 -4.11 1.29 11.35
N ALA A 110 -4.59 2.20 10.48
CA ALA A 110 -5.07 1.83 9.16
C ALA A 110 -3.94 1.33 8.24
N ALA A 111 -2.78 1.98 8.26
CA ALA A 111 -1.60 1.57 7.49
C ALA A 111 -1.04 0.22 7.95
N ALA A 112 -1.25 -0.17 9.21
CA ALA A 112 -0.78 -1.44 9.75
C ALA A 112 -1.59 -2.66 9.29
N LEU A 113 -2.68 -2.48 8.54
CA LEU A 113 -3.61 -3.56 8.16
C LEU A 113 -3.41 -4.19 6.76
N PRO A 114 -3.18 -3.45 5.66
CA PRO A 114 -3.52 -3.95 4.32
C PRO A 114 -2.83 -5.27 3.96
N LEU A 115 -1.49 -5.33 3.96
CA LEU A 115 -0.76 -6.57 3.63
C LEU A 115 -0.97 -7.66 4.69
N VAL A 116 -0.87 -7.35 5.98
CA VAL A 116 -0.93 -8.38 7.03
C VAL A 116 -2.32 -9.00 7.15
N SER A 117 -3.38 -8.20 7.05
CA SER A 117 -4.76 -8.69 7.11
C SER A 117 -5.11 -9.54 5.89
N LEU A 118 -4.67 -9.14 4.69
CA LEU A 118 -4.83 -9.97 3.49
C LEU A 118 -4.07 -11.30 3.63
N THR A 119 -2.84 -11.26 4.13
CA THR A 119 -2.02 -12.46 4.34
C THR A 119 -2.67 -13.42 5.34
N ALA A 120 -3.15 -12.90 6.47
CA ALA A 120 -3.83 -13.69 7.48
C ALA A 120 -5.14 -14.27 6.95
N HIS A 121 -5.94 -13.48 6.23
CA HIS A 121 -7.19 -13.94 5.62
C HIS A 121 -6.93 -15.05 4.59
N GLU A 122 -5.94 -14.90 3.71
CA GLU A 122 -5.58 -15.92 2.74
C GLU A 122 -5.15 -17.23 3.44
N ALA A 123 -4.31 -17.12 4.47
CA ALA A 123 -3.80 -18.29 5.20
C ALA A 123 -4.91 -19.02 5.96
N VAL A 124 -5.66 -18.30 6.79
CA VAL A 124 -6.62 -18.89 7.74
C VAL A 124 -7.95 -19.23 7.05
N ILE A 125 -8.51 -18.30 6.28
CA ILE A 125 -9.86 -18.45 5.72
C ILE A 125 -9.83 -19.16 4.37
N MET A 126 -8.94 -18.75 3.46
CA MET A 126 -8.98 -19.29 2.09
C MET A 126 -8.27 -20.64 1.95
N LYS A 127 -7.09 -20.77 2.56
CA LYS A 127 -6.24 -21.97 2.45
C LYS A 127 -6.57 -22.99 3.52
N ALA A 128 -6.50 -22.61 4.80
CA ALA A 128 -6.81 -23.52 5.90
C ALA A 128 -8.31 -23.78 6.05
N ARG A 129 -9.17 -22.84 5.62
CA ARG A 129 -10.65 -22.95 5.70
C ARG A 129 -11.13 -23.26 7.12
N VAL A 130 -10.55 -22.54 8.08
CA VAL A 130 -10.88 -22.70 9.50
C VAL A 130 -12.34 -22.35 9.73
N GLU A 131 -13.07 -23.24 10.38
CA GLU A 131 -14.48 -23.07 10.76
C GLU A 131 -14.64 -22.72 12.25
N PRO A 132 -15.79 -22.15 12.66
CA PRO A 132 -16.06 -21.87 14.06
C PRO A 132 -15.92 -23.11 14.96
N GLY A 133 -15.09 -22.99 16.01
CA GLY A 133 -14.82 -24.06 16.97
C GLY A 133 -13.53 -24.85 16.69
N GLU A 134 -12.86 -24.60 15.57
CA GLU A 134 -11.54 -25.16 15.27
C GLU A 134 -10.41 -24.33 15.90
N ALA A 135 -9.25 -24.97 16.12
CA ALA A 135 -8.06 -24.33 16.66
C ALA A 135 -7.13 -23.84 15.55
N VAL A 136 -6.45 -22.71 15.79
CA VAL A 136 -5.47 -22.06 14.90
C VAL A 136 -4.12 -21.97 15.59
#